data_AF-A0A7V9KJT9-F1
#
_entry.id   AF-A0A7V9KJT9-F1
#
_cell.length_a   1.000
_cell.length_b   1.000
_cell.length_c   1.000
_cell.angle_alpha   90.00
_cell.angle_beta   90.00
_cell.angle_gamma   90.00
#
_symmetry.space_group_name_H-M   'P 1'
#
loop_
_entity.id
_entity.type
_entity.pdbx_description
1 polymer ?
#
loop_
_entity_poly.entity_id
_entity_poly.type
_entity_poly.pdbx_seq_one_letter_code
_entity_poly.pdbx_strand_id
1 'polypeptide(L)'
;MSAVAGDEGWRRRHALEIAERARVETLALVAISTPSGDREAAERCVAAASAMLPPSAEIERIPCSSPAHAPDLLARMRGAGSARIVLVGHLDT
;
A
#
# COMPACT_ATOMS: atom_id res chain seq x y z
N MET A 1 0.61 34.85 -5.26
CA MET A 1 0.96 33.59 -4.60
C MET A 1 0.75 32.48 -5.61
N SER A 2 1.82 32.11 -6.34
CA SER A 2 1.76 31.06 -7.36
C SER A 2 1.73 29.71 -6.66
N ALA A 3 0.72 28.90 -6.95
CA ALA A 3 0.69 27.50 -6.54
C ALA A 3 1.92 26.81 -7.17
N VAL A 4 2.85 26.34 -6.33
CA VAL A 4 4.03 25.62 -6.80
C VAL A 4 3.54 24.32 -7.43
N ALA A 5 3.55 24.27 -8.78
CA ALA A 5 3.56 23.04 -9.53
C ALA A 5 4.60 22.11 -8.89
N GLY A 6 4.17 20.91 -8.50
CA GLY A 6 4.76 20.16 -7.40
C GLY A 6 6.30 20.12 -7.38
N ASP A 7 6.85 20.25 -6.19
CA ASP A 7 8.27 20.16 -5.86
C ASP A 7 8.91 18.88 -6.44
N GLU A 8 9.63 19.04 -7.56
CA GLU A 8 10.35 17.96 -8.23
C GLU A 8 11.46 17.39 -7.33
N GLY A 9 12.09 18.23 -6.51
CA GLY A 9 13.09 17.81 -5.54
C GLY A 9 12.49 16.89 -4.48
N TRP A 10 11.31 17.23 -3.96
CA TRP A 10 10.55 16.36 -3.06
C TRP A 10 10.21 15.02 -3.71
N ARG A 11 9.66 15.02 -4.94
CA ARG A 11 9.33 13.77 -5.65
C ARG A 11 10.56 12.89 -5.86
N ARG A 12 11.67 13.49 -6.29
CA ARG A 12 12.92 12.76 -6.56
C ARG A 12 13.48 12.12 -5.30
N ARG A 13 13.50 12.82 -4.17
CA ARG A 13 13.98 12.26 -2.88
C ARG A 13 13.17 11.03 -2.49
N HIS A 14 11.85 11.13 -2.44
CA HIS A 14 11.00 10.00 -2.03
C HIS A 14 10.99 8.85 -3.04
N ALA A 15 11.11 9.15 -4.34
CA ALA A 15 11.25 8.11 -5.35
C ALA A 15 12.55 7.30 -5.14
N LEU A 16 13.65 7.95 -4.78
CA LEU A 16 14.92 7.27 -4.47
C LEU A 16 14.82 6.43 -3.20
N GLU A 17 14.22 6.96 -2.12
CA GLU A 17 13.99 6.20 -0.88
C GLU A 17 13.16 4.93 -1.13
N ILE A 18 12.14 5.01 -1.99
CA ILE A 18 11.34 3.84 -2.40
C ILE A 18 12.20 2.88 -3.23
N ALA A 19 12.93 3.39 -4.22
CA ALA A 19 13.76 2.57 -5.10
C ALA A 19 14.82 1.74 -4.35
N GLU A 20 15.41 2.28 -3.28
CA GLU A 20 16.40 1.59 -2.44
C GLU A 20 15.87 0.28 -1.83
N ARG A 21 14.58 0.23 -1.47
CA ARG A 21 13.94 -0.92 -0.83
C ARG A 21 13.01 -1.71 -1.74
N ALA A 22 12.55 -1.11 -2.84
CA ALA A 22 11.53 -1.65 -3.73
C ALA A 22 11.81 -3.09 -4.17
N ARG A 23 13.06 -3.42 -4.54
CA ARG A 23 13.41 -4.77 -4.96
C ARG A 23 13.20 -5.81 -3.85
N VAL A 24 13.71 -5.53 -2.64
CA VAL A 24 13.62 -6.45 -1.51
C VAL A 24 12.17 -6.61 -1.07
N GLU A 25 11.44 -5.51 -0.94
CA GLU A 25 10.02 -5.51 -0.58
C GLU A 25 9.16 -6.25 -1.61
N THR A 26 9.38 -6.00 -2.90
CA THR A 26 8.66 -6.71 -3.98
C THR A 26 8.95 -8.20 -3.94
N LEU A 27 10.21 -8.60 -3.75
CA LEU A 27 10.56 -10.03 -3.64
C LEU A 27 9.91 -10.68 -2.40
N ALA A 28 9.77 -9.95 -1.29
CA ALA A 28 9.07 -10.44 -0.11
C ALA A 28 7.57 -10.69 -0.39
N LEU A 29 6.90 -9.81 -1.15
CA LEU A 29 5.52 -10.03 -1.58
C LEU A 29 5.40 -11.22 -2.54
N VAL A 30 6.29 -11.30 -3.56
CA VAL A 30 6.30 -12.38 -4.55
C VAL A 30 6.54 -13.76 -3.91
N ALA A 31 7.28 -13.80 -2.80
CA ALA A 31 7.51 -15.05 -2.06
C ALA A 31 6.24 -15.60 -1.35
N ILE A 32 5.16 -14.80 -1.26
CA ILE A 32 3.91 -15.21 -0.64
C ILE A 32 2.94 -15.64 -1.75
N SER A 33 2.77 -16.96 -1.92
CA SER A 33 1.67 -17.50 -2.72
C SER A 33 0.34 -17.13 -2.06
N THR A 34 -0.53 -16.43 -2.79
CA THR A 34 -1.81 -15.91 -2.29
C THR A 34 -2.96 -16.16 -3.28
N PRO A 35 -3.31 -17.43 -3.57
CA PRO A 35 -4.40 -17.73 -4.49
C PRO A 35 -5.70 -17.03 -4.10
N SER A 36 -6.46 -16.52 -5.08
CA SER A 36 -7.77 -15.92 -4.81
C SER A 36 -8.65 -16.85 -3.97
N GLY A 37 -9.20 -16.33 -2.85
CA GLY A 37 -10.04 -17.09 -1.92
C GLY A 37 -9.30 -17.79 -0.78
N ASP A 38 -7.96 -17.87 -0.82
CA ASP A 38 -7.18 -18.32 0.32
C ASP A 38 -7.07 -17.21 1.37
N ARG A 39 -7.98 -17.25 2.35
CA ARG A 39 -8.05 -16.26 3.43
C ARG A 39 -6.77 -16.19 4.26
N GLU A 40 -6.15 -17.33 4.56
CA GLU A 40 -4.97 -17.35 5.42
C GLU A 40 -3.76 -16.77 4.69
N ALA A 41 -3.59 -17.14 3.41
CA ALA A 41 -2.55 -16.57 2.57
C ALA A 41 -2.73 -15.05 2.37
N ALA A 42 -3.96 -14.59 2.16
CA ALA A 42 -4.28 -13.18 2.07
C ALA A 42 -3.88 -12.41 3.35
N GLU A 43 -4.17 -12.95 4.55
CA GLU A 43 -3.75 -12.31 5.81
C GLU A 43 -2.23 -12.18 5.95
N ARG A 44 -1.46 -13.19 5.52
CA ARG A 44 0.01 -13.12 5.53
C ARG A 44 0.53 -12.04 4.58
N CYS A 45 -0.05 -11.94 3.38
CA CYS A 45 0.32 -10.91 2.42
C CYS A 45 -0.06 -9.50 2.90
N VAL A 46 -1.24 -9.35 3.52
CA VAL A 46 -1.65 -8.08 4.15
C VAL A 46 -0.67 -7.68 5.26
N ALA A 47 -0.21 -8.60 6.09
CA ALA A 47 0.78 -8.31 7.13
C ALA A 47 2.10 -7.80 6.53
N ALA A 48 2.59 -8.45 5.46
CA ALA A 48 3.79 -8.03 4.74
C ALA A 48 3.63 -6.64 4.09
N ALA A 49 2.53 -6.41 3.36
CA ALA A 49 2.23 -5.12 2.74
C ALA A 49 2.07 -4.00 3.78
N SER A 50 1.44 -4.30 4.93
CA SER A 50 1.28 -3.35 6.03
C SER A 50 2.61 -2.91 6.63
N ALA A 51 3.59 -3.81 6.71
CA ALA A 51 4.93 -3.50 7.20
C ALA A 51 5.74 -2.57 6.27
N MET A 52 5.35 -2.47 5.00
CA MET A 52 5.99 -1.59 4.00
C MET A 52 5.39 -0.17 4.00
N LEU A 53 4.26 0.03 4.68
CA LEU A 53 3.61 1.33 4.76
C LEU A 53 4.43 2.31 5.61
N PRO A 54 4.41 3.62 5.27
CA PRO A 54 5.00 4.63 6.13
C PRO A 54 4.41 4.61 7.55
N PRO A 55 5.19 4.92 8.61
CA PRO A 55 4.70 4.91 9.98
C PRO A 55 3.50 5.84 10.26
N SER A 56 3.28 6.84 9.42
CA SER A 56 2.14 7.77 9.50
C SER A 56 0.85 7.25 8.86
N ALA A 57 0.87 6.05 8.26
CA ALA A 57 -0.31 5.45 7.67
C ALA A 57 -1.26 4.92 8.76
N GLU A 58 -2.52 5.34 8.71
CA GLU A 58 -3.61 4.74 9.49
C GLU A 58 -4.12 3.51 8.72
N ILE A 59 -4.07 2.34 9.34
CA ILE A 59 -4.52 1.07 8.73
C ILE A 59 -5.95 0.74 9.21
N GLU A 60 -6.81 0.40 8.26
CA GLU A 60 -8.15 -0.12 8.48
C GLU A 60 -8.33 -1.43 7.70
N ARG A 61 -9.07 -2.39 8.28
CA ARG A 61 -9.42 -3.66 7.64
C ARG A 61 -10.91 -3.70 7.36
N ILE A 62 -11.29 -3.60 6.09
CA ILE A 62 -12.70 -3.48 5.65
C ILE A 62 -13.23 -4.86 5.29
N PRO A 63 -14.40 -5.29 5.79
CA PRO A 63 -14.98 -6.56 5.37
C PRO A 63 -15.05 -6.69 3.85
N CYS A 64 -14.49 -7.77 3.30
CA CYS A 64 -14.52 -8.02 1.87
C CYS A 64 -15.96 -8.26 1.42
N SER A 65 -16.29 -7.79 0.21
CA SER A 65 -17.61 -8.02 -0.39
C SER A 65 -17.85 -9.50 -0.74
N SER A 66 -16.79 -10.28 -0.94
CA SER A 66 -16.86 -11.72 -1.18
C SER A 66 -16.93 -12.51 0.13
N PRO A 67 -17.95 -13.37 0.33
CA PRO A 67 -18.08 -14.16 1.55
C PRO A 67 -16.85 -15.03 1.81
N ALA A 68 -16.43 -15.12 3.07
CA ALA A 68 -15.29 -15.92 3.54
C ALA A 68 -13.89 -15.48 3.05
N HIS A 69 -13.76 -14.39 2.30
CA HIS A 69 -12.47 -13.79 1.98
C HIS A 69 -11.91 -12.99 3.17
N ALA A 70 -10.59 -12.76 3.18
CA ALA A 70 -9.95 -11.87 4.13
C ALA A 70 -10.43 -10.42 3.94
N PRO A 71 -10.57 -9.62 5.00
CA PRO A 71 -10.86 -8.18 4.90
C PRO A 71 -9.83 -7.44 4.04
N ASP A 72 -10.28 -6.46 3.27
CA ASP A 72 -9.44 -5.59 2.45
C ASP A 72 -8.52 -4.73 3.34
N LEU A 73 -7.35 -4.37 2.81
CA LEU A 73 -6.41 -3.44 3.45
C LEU A 73 -6.65 -2.01 2.94
N LEU A 74 -7.10 -1.12 3.81
CA LEU A 74 -7.12 0.32 3.54
C LEU A 74 -6.03 1.01 4.35
N ALA A 75 -5.12 1.69 3.66
CA ALA A 75 -4.13 2.56 4.28
C ALA A 75 -4.44 4.02 3.96
N ARG A 76 -4.52 4.87 4.99
CA ARG A 76 -4.78 6.30 4.84
C ARG A 76 -3.57 7.11 5.27
N MET A 77 -3.11 7.99 4.39
CA MET A 77 -2.13 9.03 4.69
C MET A 77 -2.77 10.40 4.56
N ARG A 78 -2.53 11.28 5.54
CA ARG A 78 -3.06 12.66 5.53
C ARG A 78 -2.04 13.60 4.89
N GLY A 79 -2.47 14.28 3.83
CA GLY A 79 -1.73 15.39 3.23
C GLY A 79 -2.30 16.75 3.63
N ALA A 80 -1.60 17.83 3.30
CA ALA A 80 -2.04 19.21 3.53
C ALA A 80 -2.91 19.78 2.39
N GLY A 81 -3.19 18.98 1.35
CA GLY A 81 -4.02 19.38 0.21
C GLY A 81 -5.52 19.30 0.50
N SER A 82 -6.32 19.84 -0.42
CA SER A 82 -7.80 19.83 -0.34
C SER A 82 -8.46 18.70 -1.14
N ALA A 83 -7.71 18.01 -2.00
CA ALA A 83 -8.19 16.89 -2.80
C ALA A 83 -7.79 15.54 -2.18
N ARG A 84 -8.46 14.46 -2.61
CA ARG A 84 -8.13 13.08 -2.23
C ARG A 84 -7.71 12.30 -3.46
N ILE A 85 -6.70 11.44 -3.29
CA ILE A 85 -6.24 10.47 -4.28
C ILE A 85 -6.43 9.09 -3.67
N VAL A 86 -6.93 8.15 -4.47
CA VAL A 86 -7.05 6.75 -4.09
C VAL A 86 -6.20 5.93 -5.06
N LEU A 87 -5.31 5.12 -4.50
CA LEU A 87 -4.51 4.15 -5.24
C LEU A 87 -5.09 2.76 -4.94
N VAL A 88 -5.38 1.98 -5.99
CA VAL A 88 -6.05 0.68 -5.87
C VAL A 88 -5.21 -0.38 -6.57
N GLY A 89 -5.09 -1.53 -5.93
CA GLY A 89 -4.45 -2.74 -6.44
C GLY A 89 -5.03 -3.98 -5.74
N HIS A 90 -4.56 -5.17 -6.10
CA HIS A 90 -4.95 -6.43 -5.48
C HIS A 90 -3.72 -7.16 -4.94
N LEU A 91 -3.93 -8.04 -3.96
CA LEU A 91 -2.86 -8.79 -3.28
C LEU A 91 -2.86 -10.28 -3.59
N ASP A 92 -3.95 -10.79 -4.16
CA ASP A 92 -4.09 -12.18 -4.57
C ASP A 92 -3.43 -12.45 -5.93
N THR A 93 -3.12 -13.72 -6.19
CA THR A 93 -2.47 -14.24 -7.39
C THR A 93 -3.29 -15.30 -8.09
#